data_AF-A0AA96JLU4-F1
#
_entry.id   AF-A0AA96JLU4-F1
#
_cell.length_a   1.000
_cell.length_b   1.000
_cell.length_c   1.000
_cell.angle_alpha   90.00
_cell.angle_beta   90.00
_cell.angle_gamma   90.00
#
_symmetry.space_group_name_H-M   'P 1'
#
loop_
_entity.id
_entity.type
_entity.pdbx_description
1 polymer ?
#
loop_
_entity_poly.entity_id
_entity_poly.type
_entity_poly.pdbx_seq_one_letter_code
_entity_poly.pdbx_strand_id
1 'polypeptide(L)'
;MTTGDNAGSKRTKTEDRGIRLATPDEFAAVVADHLNRHRRRTDMSLPELPQPSPGEALLVCTCYERGRALWGGLLDEVGGRRQGDRLVLGGSGVRLRMVEDSGWDYLHGGNIPALVPGSRPVPPVVVLADIPVVYGGDGPLLVDMAAVPGRGVRVPSARLGEILAALLGGALAFDDLVRDMDRCGTYQGGSGRPAFPTPTPPRRSFPALPPTPGALLVRTRFDNDAGWRALLDELGGVDADGWVGAELDPDEIDVEHYPLTALIVDNPAFEGLQPSHVPALVPPVEHTTLVALADTRTFADPGRPLTVVDLYDTPGRQAVLPCRDVGSMACNLEIGNMDFSDFVAEEGTRPVVGGLLNQSSVPPRPAVT
;
A
#
# COMPACT_ATOMS: atom_id res chain seq x y z
N MET A 1 -33.61 17.08 42.28
CA MET A 1 -33.05 17.92 41.19
C MET A 1 -31.63 18.28 41.59
N THR A 2 -30.67 17.53 41.06
CA THR A 2 -29.24 17.85 41.08
C THR A 2 -28.63 17.05 39.94
N THR A 3 -28.36 17.74 38.83
CA THR A 3 -27.67 17.26 37.64
C THR A 3 -26.18 17.15 37.96
N GLY A 4 -25.62 15.94 37.83
CA GLY A 4 -24.21 15.66 38.10
C GLY A 4 -23.35 15.87 36.87
N ASP A 5 -22.32 16.70 37.04
CA ASP A 5 -21.14 16.81 36.19
C ASP A 5 -20.42 15.46 36.09
N ASN A 6 -20.25 14.95 34.87
CA ASN A 6 -19.35 13.82 34.59
C ASN A 6 -18.78 13.96 33.17
N ALA A 7 -18.04 15.05 32.94
CA ALA A 7 -17.22 15.26 31.75
C ALA A 7 -15.77 15.53 32.18
N GLY A 8 -15.11 14.51 32.73
CA GLY A 8 -13.74 14.69 33.23
C GLY A 8 -13.05 13.40 33.63
N SER A 9 -12.86 12.44 32.70
CA SER A 9 -11.94 11.32 32.97
C SER A 9 -11.57 10.51 31.70
N LYS A 10 -10.98 11.15 30.69
CA LYS A 10 -10.20 10.43 29.66
C LYS A 10 -8.79 10.97 29.43
N ARG A 11 -8.46 12.16 29.96
CA ARG A 11 -7.13 12.78 29.76
C ARG A 11 -6.04 12.22 30.67
N THR A 12 -6.39 11.64 31.82
CA THR A 12 -5.42 11.22 32.85
C THR A 12 -4.84 9.81 32.64
N LYS A 13 -5.34 9.02 31.69
CA LYS A 13 -4.83 7.65 31.46
C LYS A 13 -3.68 7.58 30.45
N THR A 14 -3.42 8.65 29.71
CA THR A 14 -2.38 8.70 28.67
C THR A 14 -1.02 9.13 29.22
N GLU A 15 -0.99 9.90 30.31
CA GLU A 15 0.26 10.39 30.92
C GLU A 15 1.04 9.29 31.66
N ASP A 16 0.37 8.25 32.17
CA ASP A 16 1.00 7.11 32.86
C ASP A 16 1.89 6.24 31.93
N ARG A 17 1.81 6.44 30.61
CA ARG A 17 2.67 5.76 29.63
C ARG A 17 3.89 6.58 29.20
N GLY A 18 4.08 7.79 29.73
CA GLY A 18 5.17 8.68 29.32
C GLY A 18 5.08 9.17 27.87
N ILE A 19 3.93 8.98 27.21
CA ILE A 19 3.69 9.46 25.84
C ILE A 19 3.30 10.93 25.95
N ARG A 20 4.28 11.81 25.85
CA ARG A 20 4.04 13.26 25.74
C ARG A 20 3.52 13.53 24.33
N LEU A 21 2.28 14.03 24.23
CA LEU A 21 1.77 14.57 22.97
C LEU A 21 2.64 15.75 22.55
N ALA A 22 3.06 15.77 21.29
CA ALA A 22 3.80 16.88 20.72
C ALA A 22 2.99 18.16 20.88
N THR A 23 3.66 19.26 21.24
CA THR A 23 3.01 20.58 21.15
C THR A 23 2.68 20.89 19.69
N PRO A 24 1.72 21.81 19.41
CA PRO A 24 1.47 22.24 18.04
C PRO A 24 2.74 22.71 17.30
N ASP A 25 3.66 23.36 17.99
CA ASP A 25 4.95 23.80 17.42
C ASP A 25 5.90 22.63 17.15
N GLU A 26 5.95 21.63 18.04
CA GLU A 26 6.74 20.40 17.81
C GLU A 26 6.17 19.61 16.62
N PHE A 27 4.85 19.51 16.51
CA PHE A 27 4.20 18.89 15.36
C PHE A 27 4.47 19.67 14.08
N ALA A 28 4.32 21.00 14.10
CA ALA A 28 4.63 21.85 12.95
C ALA A 28 6.10 21.75 12.53
N ALA A 29 7.04 21.64 13.47
CA ALA A 29 8.45 21.43 13.17
C ALA A 29 8.72 20.04 12.55
N VAL A 30 8.07 18.99 13.04
CA VAL A 30 8.16 17.64 12.45
C VAL A 30 7.59 17.62 11.04
N VAL A 31 6.41 18.23 10.83
CA VAL A 31 5.78 18.35 9.51
C VAL A 31 6.67 19.19 8.58
N ALA A 32 7.19 20.33 9.03
CA ALA A 32 8.07 21.16 8.21
C ALA A 32 9.38 20.45 7.85
N ASP A 33 9.97 19.69 8.77
CA ASP A 33 11.16 18.88 8.48
C ASP A 33 10.83 17.74 7.51
N HIS A 34 9.71 17.05 7.68
CA HIS A 34 9.21 16.03 6.76
C HIS A 34 9.02 16.60 5.35
N LEU A 35 8.30 17.72 5.20
CA LEU A 35 8.09 18.41 3.93
C LEU A 35 9.41 18.90 3.30
N ASN A 36 10.35 19.39 4.11
CA ASN A 36 11.67 19.82 3.61
C ASN A 36 12.53 18.65 3.15
N ARG A 37 12.45 17.47 3.80
CA ARG A 37 13.10 16.24 3.33
C ARG A 37 12.54 15.82 1.97
N HIS A 38 11.23 15.91 1.77
CA HIS A 38 10.60 15.63 0.47
C HIS A 38 11.04 16.65 -0.61
N ARG A 39 11.05 17.95 -0.31
CA ARG A 39 11.47 18.99 -1.28
C ARG A 39 12.93 18.93 -1.70
N ARG A 40 13.83 18.38 -0.87
CA ARG A 40 15.25 18.21 -1.25
C ARG A 40 15.50 16.98 -2.10
N ARG A 41 14.54 16.05 -2.21
CA ARG A 41 14.69 14.80 -2.97
C ARG A 41 14.32 14.92 -4.44
N THR A 42 13.60 15.95 -4.87
CA THR A 42 13.07 16.09 -6.23
C THR A 42 14.12 16.22 -7.34
N ASP A 43 15.42 16.35 -7.03
CA ASP A 43 16.50 16.44 -8.04
C ASP A 43 17.56 15.31 -7.93
N MET A 44 17.34 14.31 -7.06
CA MET A 44 18.26 13.17 -6.95
C MET A 44 17.67 11.94 -7.63
N SER A 45 18.30 11.49 -8.72
CA SER A 45 18.00 10.19 -9.32
C SER A 45 18.18 9.09 -8.27
N LEU A 46 17.18 8.22 -8.11
CA LEU A 46 17.29 7.10 -7.19
C LEU A 46 18.37 6.12 -7.68
N PRO A 47 19.19 5.57 -6.77
CA PRO A 47 20.18 4.55 -7.11
C PRO A 47 19.52 3.33 -7.77
N GLU A 48 20.15 2.80 -8.81
CA GLU A 48 19.69 1.57 -9.48
C GLU A 48 19.94 0.32 -8.61
N LEU A 49 19.11 -0.70 -8.78
CA LEU A 49 19.31 -1.99 -8.12
C LEU A 49 20.57 -2.70 -8.66
N PRO A 50 21.40 -3.28 -7.78
CA PRO A 50 22.54 -4.06 -8.23
C PRO A 50 22.07 -5.37 -8.87
N GLN A 51 22.86 -5.88 -9.83
CA GLN A 51 22.55 -7.17 -10.45
C GLN A 51 22.82 -8.33 -9.48
N PRO A 52 21.84 -9.24 -9.25
CA PRO A 52 22.08 -10.45 -8.48
C PRO A 52 22.81 -11.51 -9.31
N SER A 53 23.56 -12.38 -8.61
CA SER A 53 24.16 -13.57 -9.21
C SER A 53 23.08 -14.62 -9.52
N PRO A 54 23.33 -15.62 -10.38
CA PRO A 54 22.40 -16.75 -10.54
C PRO A 54 22.09 -17.44 -9.21
N GLY A 55 20.79 -17.65 -8.94
CA GLY A 55 20.28 -18.24 -7.70
C GLY A 55 20.34 -17.33 -6.47
N GLU A 56 20.60 -16.03 -6.66
CA GLU A 56 20.57 -15.00 -5.63
C GLU A 56 19.33 -14.13 -5.82
N ALA A 57 18.69 -13.72 -4.72
CA ALA A 57 17.68 -12.67 -4.70
C ALA A 57 18.22 -11.46 -3.93
N LEU A 58 17.68 -10.26 -4.20
CA LEU A 58 18.06 -9.06 -3.47
C LEU A 58 17.20 -8.92 -2.21
N LEU A 59 17.83 -8.59 -1.09
CA LEU A 59 17.19 -8.14 0.14
C LEU A 59 17.50 -6.66 0.31
N VAL A 60 16.52 -5.81 0.03
CA VAL A 60 16.65 -4.35 -0.01
C VAL A 60 16.10 -3.75 1.27
N CYS A 61 16.89 -2.90 1.93
CA CYS A 61 16.41 -2.11 3.05
C CYS A 61 15.81 -0.79 2.55
N THR A 62 14.60 -0.47 2.98
CA THR A 62 13.93 0.82 2.68
C THR A 62 13.66 1.65 3.94
N CYS A 63 14.24 1.27 5.10
CA CYS A 63 14.07 1.97 6.36
C CYS A 63 15.43 2.36 6.95
N TYR A 64 15.69 3.66 7.08
CA TYR A 64 16.96 4.17 7.59
C TYR A 64 16.78 5.08 8.78
N GLU A 65 17.67 4.96 9.76
CA GLU A 65 17.80 5.94 10.84
C GLU A 65 19.20 6.54 10.82
N ARG A 66 19.28 7.87 10.68
CA ARG A 66 20.55 8.61 10.61
C ARG A 66 21.52 8.02 9.56
N GLY A 67 20.98 7.62 8.41
CA GLY A 67 21.73 7.06 7.28
C GLY A 67 22.18 5.61 7.46
N ARG A 68 21.74 4.92 8.52
CA ARG A 68 22.01 3.49 8.73
C ARG A 68 20.78 2.66 8.38
N ALA A 69 20.98 1.61 7.60
CA ALA A 69 19.95 0.64 7.30
C ALA A 69 19.45 -0.02 8.59
N LEU A 70 18.13 -0.07 8.76
CA LEU A 70 17.48 -0.79 9.83
C LEU A 70 16.92 -2.10 9.27
N TRP A 71 17.25 -3.20 9.93
CA TRP A 71 16.77 -4.53 9.53
C TRP A 71 15.80 -5.14 10.54
N GLY A 72 15.57 -4.47 11.68
CA GLY A 72 14.75 -5.00 12.78
C GLY A 72 15.21 -6.38 13.24
N GLY A 73 14.23 -7.25 13.53
CA GLY A 73 14.45 -8.67 13.85
C GLY A 73 14.62 -9.57 12.63
N LEU A 74 14.44 -9.05 11.41
CA LEU A 74 14.34 -9.87 10.18
C LEU A 74 15.52 -10.82 10.00
N LEU A 75 16.76 -10.34 10.17
CA LEU A 75 17.96 -11.14 9.93
C LEU A 75 18.09 -12.33 10.88
N ASP A 76 17.57 -12.19 12.10
CA ASP A 76 17.54 -13.25 13.11
C ASP A 76 16.39 -14.23 12.82
N GLU A 77 15.20 -13.70 12.48
CA GLU A 77 13.99 -14.49 12.22
C GLU A 77 14.09 -15.41 11.01
N VAL A 78 14.75 -14.97 9.94
CA VAL A 78 14.93 -15.80 8.74
C VAL A 78 15.93 -16.94 8.95
N GLY A 79 16.65 -16.96 10.08
CA GLY A 79 17.54 -18.07 10.47
C GLY A 79 18.72 -18.31 9.52
N GLY A 80 19.13 -17.28 8.77
CA GLY A 80 20.19 -17.38 7.77
C GLY A 80 21.60 -17.25 8.34
N ARG A 81 22.60 -17.84 7.67
CA ARG A 81 24.02 -17.62 7.98
C ARG A 81 24.57 -16.46 7.15
N ARG A 82 25.06 -15.41 7.81
CA ARG A 82 25.73 -14.29 7.13
C ARG A 82 27.10 -14.70 6.57
N GLN A 83 27.36 -14.29 5.33
CA GLN A 83 28.62 -14.46 4.59
C GLN A 83 28.94 -13.15 3.86
N GLY A 84 29.58 -12.21 4.54
CA GLY A 84 29.84 -10.87 4.00
C GLY A 84 28.56 -10.06 3.82
N ASP A 85 28.29 -9.64 2.58
CA ASP A 85 27.08 -8.95 2.12
C ASP A 85 25.93 -9.90 1.78
N ARG A 86 26.12 -11.21 1.99
CA ARG A 86 25.11 -12.23 1.70
C ARG A 86 24.56 -12.89 2.95
N LEU A 87 23.30 -13.28 2.88
CA LEU A 87 22.63 -14.13 3.85
C LEU A 87 22.25 -15.45 3.18
N VAL A 88 22.77 -16.57 3.69
CA VAL A 88 22.45 -17.91 3.18
C VAL A 88 21.33 -18.50 4.02
N LEU A 89 20.16 -18.70 3.42
CA LEU A 89 18.99 -19.21 4.12
C LEU A 89 19.13 -20.73 4.33
N GLY A 90 19.06 -21.15 5.60
CA GLY A 90 19.31 -22.54 6.00
C GLY A 90 18.32 -23.52 5.36
N GLY A 91 18.82 -24.70 4.94
CA GLY A 91 18.00 -25.77 4.35
C GLY A 91 17.59 -25.56 2.89
N SER A 92 17.45 -24.32 2.42
CA SER A 92 17.02 -24.03 1.05
C SER A 92 18.16 -23.77 0.06
N GLY A 93 19.32 -23.33 0.55
CA GLY A 93 20.46 -22.96 -0.29
C GLY A 93 20.30 -21.62 -1.03
N VAL A 94 19.18 -20.92 -0.81
CA VAL A 94 18.93 -19.57 -1.35
C VAL A 94 19.91 -18.58 -0.73
N ARG A 95 20.42 -17.66 -1.55
CA ARG A 95 21.28 -16.56 -1.12
C ARG A 95 20.53 -15.25 -1.30
N LEU A 96 20.49 -14.44 -0.25
CA LEU A 96 20.03 -13.06 -0.29
C LEU A 96 21.24 -12.12 -0.30
N ARG A 97 21.31 -11.23 -1.27
CA ARG A 97 22.27 -10.12 -1.26
C ARG A 97 21.64 -8.95 -0.52
N MET A 98 22.24 -8.55 0.60
CA MET A 98 21.79 -7.36 1.32
C MET A 98 22.18 -6.12 0.52
N VAL A 99 21.23 -5.23 0.30
CA VAL A 99 21.43 -3.98 -0.43
C VAL A 99 20.98 -2.81 0.43
N GLU A 100 21.94 -1.92 0.69
CA GLU A 100 21.79 -0.76 1.55
C GLU A 100 22.12 0.50 0.74
N ASP A 101 21.15 1.39 0.60
CA ASP A 101 21.33 2.75 0.08
C ASP A 101 20.29 3.68 0.71
N SER A 102 20.76 4.70 1.43
CA SER A 102 19.90 5.68 2.11
C SER A 102 19.03 6.52 1.15
N GLY A 103 19.32 6.51 -0.15
CA GLY A 103 18.46 7.08 -1.18
C GLY A 103 17.10 6.37 -1.30
N TRP A 104 17.01 5.12 -0.84
CA TRP A 104 15.77 4.33 -0.86
C TRP A 104 14.98 4.39 0.46
N ASP A 105 15.35 5.29 1.36
CA ASP A 105 14.62 5.48 2.61
C ASP A 105 13.18 5.93 2.33
N TYR A 106 12.21 5.18 2.87
CA TYR A 106 10.76 5.25 2.61
C TYR A 106 10.30 4.80 1.22
N LEU A 107 11.13 4.05 0.48
CA LEU A 107 10.70 3.49 -0.80
C LEU A 107 9.66 2.36 -0.61
N HIS A 108 8.56 2.42 -1.37
CA HIS A 108 7.51 1.40 -1.36
C HIS A 108 7.75 0.31 -2.40
N GLY A 109 7.12 -0.86 -2.21
CA GLY A 109 7.28 -2.01 -3.11
C GLY A 109 6.92 -1.72 -4.57
N GLY A 110 5.91 -0.87 -4.81
CA GLY A 110 5.51 -0.47 -6.17
C GLY A 110 6.59 0.27 -6.94
N ASN A 111 7.55 0.89 -6.25
CA ASN A 111 8.58 1.72 -6.87
C ASN A 111 9.82 0.90 -7.28
N ILE A 112 9.95 -0.33 -6.79
CA ILE A 112 11.13 -1.19 -7.00
C ILE A 112 11.39 -1.51 -8.48
N PRO A 113 10.38 -1.81 -9.32
CA PRO A 113 10.59 -2.04 -10.76
C PRO A 113 11.29 -0.89 -11.47
N ALA A 114 11.00 0.35 -11.08
CA ALA A 114 11.58 1.53 -11.70
C ALA A 114 13.09 1.69 -11.39
N LEU A 115 13.62 0.95 -10.42
CA LEU A 115 15.04 0.93 -10.09
C LEU A 115 15.85 -0.09 -10.90
N VAL A 116 15.20 -0.89 -11.76
CA VAL A 116 15.89 -1.89 -12.58
C VAL A 116 16.53 -1.23 -13.79
N PRO A 117 17.83 -1.45 -14.04
CA PRO A 117 18.48 -0.94 -15.25
C PRO A 117 17.88 -1.57 -16.51
N GLY A 118 17.43 -0.76 -17.48
CA GLY A 118 16.63 -1.20 -18.64
C GLY A 118 17.29 -2.18 -19.63
N SER A 119 18.55 -2.58 -19.43
CA SER A 119 19.29 -3.49 -20.32
C SER A 119 19.73 -4.80 -19.67
N ARG A 120 19.34 -5.06 -18.42
CA ARG A 120 19.83 -6.21 -17.64
C ARG A 120 18.74 -7.26 -17.41
N PRO A 121 19.13 -8.54 -17.22
CA PRO A 121 18.20 -9.55 -16.72
C PRO A 121 17.60 -9.07 -15.39
N VAL A 122 16.27 -9.01 -15.36
CA VAL A 122 15.53 -8.63 -14.16
C VAL A 122 15.48 -9.86 -13.25
N PRO A 123 15.84 -9.75 -11.94
CA PRO A 123 15.57 -10.85 -11.02
C PRO A 123 14.07 -11.16 -11.03
N PRO A 124 13.64 -12.40 -10.78
CA PRO A 124 12.21 -12.70 -10.74
C PRO A 124 11.50 -12.08 -9.53
N VAL A 125 12.24 -11.84 -8.44
CA VAL A 125 11.69 -11.33 -7.17
C VAL A 125 12.74 -10.49 -6.42
N VAL A 126 12.28 -9.46 -5.72
CA VAL A 126 13.05 -8.70 -4.72
C VAL A 126 12.37 -8.84 -3.36
N VAL A 127 13.15 -8.91 -2.27
CA VAL A 127 12.67 -8.94 -0.89
C VAL A 127 12.90 -7.57 -0.27
N LEU A 128 11.88 -6.98 0.36
CA LEU A 128 12.03 -5.72 1.10
C LEU A 128 12.00 -5.94 2.60
N ALA A 129 12.92 -5.25 3.28
CA ALA A 129 12.86 -4.93 4.69
C ALA A 129 12.43 -3.46 4.81
N ASP A 130 11.13 -3.25 4.92
CA ASP A 130 10.49 -1.95 5.04
C ASP A 130 10.03 -1.67 6.48
N ILE A 131 9.26 -0.59 6.69
CA ILE A 131 8.87 -0.12 8.02
C ILE A 131 8.11 -1.19 8.81
N PRO A 132 7.05 -1.85 8.29
CA PRO A 132 6.36 -2.91 9.02
C PRO A 132 7.31 -4.02 9.49
N VAL A 133 8.27 -4.43 8.65
CA VAL A 133 9.24 -5.48 9.00
C VAL A 133 10.20 -5.03 10.10
N VAL A 134 10.74 -3.82 9.97
CA VAL A 134 11.76 -3.30 10.90
C VAL A 134 11.20 -3.13 12.31
N TYR A 135 9.95 -2.73 12.43
CA TYR A 135 9.29 -2.49 13.72
C TYR A 135 8.41 -3.66 14.19
N GLY A 136 8.51 -4.82 13.54
CA GLY A 136 7.87 -6.07 13.99
C GLY A 136 6.36 -6.14 13.77
N GLY A 137 5.83 -5.37 12.81
CA GLY A 137 4.44 -5.40 12.39
C GLY A 137 4.13 -6.61 11.49
N ASP A 138 4.91 -6.80 10.42
CA ASP A 138 4.63 -7.80 9.38
C ASP A 138 5.90 -8.49 8.86
N GLY A 139 5.70 -9.56 8.08
CA GLY A 139 6.79 -10.25 7.39
C GLY A 139 7.37 -9.47 6.20
N PRO A 140 8.53 -9.88 5.68
CA PRO A 140 9.14 -9.24 4.51
C PRO A 140 8.20 -9.21 3.30
N LEU A 141 8.26 -8.12 2.53
CA LEU A 141 7.51 -7.98 1.29
C LEU A 141 8.29 -8.60 0.13
N LEU A 142 7.70 -9.57 -0.55
CA LEU A 142 8.19 -10.03 -1.85
C LEU A 142 7.57 -9.15 -2.94
N VAL A 143 8.39 -8.62 -3.84
CA VAL A 143 7.94 -7.83 -4.99
C VAL A 143 8.21 -8.61 -6.27
N ASP A 144 7.16 -8.82 -7.06
CA ASP A 144 7.23 -9.41 -8.40
C ASP A 144 7.98 -8.45 -9.31
N MET A 145 8.95 -8.98 -10.04
CA MET A 145 9.79 -8.21 -10.94
C MET A 145 9.71 -8.72 -12.38
N ALA A 146 9.00 -9.83 -12.60
CA ALA A 146 8.98 -10.54 -13.87
C ALA A 146 7.58 -10.60 -14.49
N ALA A 147 6.60 -11.17 -13.79
CA ALA A 147 5.29 -11.43 -14.38
C ALA A 147 4.42 -10.18 -14.38
N VAL A 148 4.29 -9.54 -13.21
CA VAL A 148 3.55 -8.30 -13.01
C VAL A 148 4.37 -7.38 -12.11
N PRO A 149 5.31 -6.60 -12.68
CA PRO A 149 6.28 -5.84 -11.91
C PRO A 149 5.64 -4.92 -10.85
N GLY A 150 6.20 -4.90 -9.66
CA GLY A 150 5.85 -3.98 -8.58
C GLY A 150 4.75 -4.51 -7.67
N ARG A 151 4.08 -5.60 -8.03
CA ARG A 151 3.09 -6.25 -7.17
C ARG A 151 3.77 -6.91 -5.97
N GLY A 152 3.19 -6.72 -4.78
CA GLY A 152 3.74 -7.19 -3.52
C GLY A 152 2.95 -8.34 -2.88
N VAL A 153 3.63 -9.18 -2.11
CA VAL A 153 3.02 -10.15 -1.17
C VAL A 153 3.88 -10.25 0.09
N ARG A 154 3.27 -10.09 1.26
CA ARG A 154 3.93 -10.32 2.55
C ARG A 154 4.11 -11.81 2.78
N VAL A 155 5.26 -12.23 3.31
CA VAL A 155 5.49 -13.64 3.65
C VAL A 155 6.02 -13.79 5.07
N PRO A 156 5.68 -14.86 5.81
CA PRO A 156 6.26 -15.09 7.13
C PRO A 156 7.79 -15.21 7.06
N SER A 157 8.52 -14.46 7.89
CA SER A 157 10.00 -14.45 7.93
C SER A 157 10.59 -15.86 8.01
N ALA A 158 10.01 -16.71 8.87
CA ALA A 158 10.43 -18.09 9.07
C ALA A 158 10.26 -19.00 7.83
N ARG A 159 9.41 -18.62 6.87
CA ARG A 159 9.15 -19.37 5.62
C ARG A 159 9.83 -18.75 4.41
N LEU A 160 10.50 -17.61 4.55
CA LEU A 160 11.11 -16.87 3.43
C LEU A 160 12.04 -17.77 2.59
N GLY A 161 12.88 -18.59 3.25
CA GLY A 161 13.82 -19.48 2.58
C GLY A 161 13.16 -20.58 1.73
N GLU A 162 12.08 -21.18 2.23
CA GLU A 162 11.28 -22.19 1.52
C GLU A 162 10.60 -21.56 0.30
N ILE A 163 9.93 -20.41 0.50
CA ILE A 163 9.16 -19.71 -0.54
C ILE A 163 10.08 -19.24 -1.67
N LEU A 164 11.20 -18.61 -1.34
CA LEU A 164 12.16 -18.15 -2.36
C LEU A 164 12.77 -19.33 -3.13
N ALA A 165 13.03 -20.46 -2.48
CA ALA A 165 13.54 -21.64 -3.18
C ALA A 165 12.53 -22.18 -4.19
N ALA A 166 11.25 -22.22 -3.81
CA ALA A 166 10.17 -22.63 -4.69
C ALA A 166 9.99 -21.66 -5.86
N LEU A 167 10.01 -20.35 -5.62
CA LEU A 167 9.94 -19.32 -6.68
C LEU A 167 11.14 -19.41 -7.64
N LEU A 168 12.36 -19.40 -7.12
CA LEU A 168 13.59 -19.42 -7.93
C LEU A 168 13.78 -20.76 -8.67
N GLY A 169 13.24 -21.84 -8.11
CA GLY A 169 13.21 -23.16 -8.75
C GLY A 169 12.03 -23.38 -9.71
N GLY A 170 11.08 -22.44 -9.79
CA GLY A 170 9.88 -22.54 -10.63
C GLY A 170 8.81 -23.52 -10.12
N ALA A 171 8.92 -24.00 -8.88
CA ALA A 171 7.89 -24.84 -8.24
C ALA A 171 6.69 -24.02 -7.74
N LEU A 172 6.87 -22.70 -7.60
CA LEU A 172 5.84 -21.74 -7.21
C LEU A 172 5.90 -20.56 -8.18
N ALA A 173 4.75 -20.09 -8.66
CA ALA A 173 4.67 -18.83 -9.39
C ALA A 173 4.33 -17.69 -8.42
N PHE A 174 4.68 -16.45 -8.77
CA PHE A 174 4.29 -15.29 -7.96
C PHE A 174 2.75 -15.14 -7.90
N ASP A 175 2.04 -15.53 -8.96
CA ASP A 175 0.58 -15.57 -8.98
C ASP A 175 0.00 -16.52 -7.92
N ASP A 176 0.68 -17.61 -7.57
CA ASP A 176 0.23 -18.49 -6.48
C ASP A 176 0.32 -17.77 -5.13
N LEU A 177 1.37 -16.95 -4.92
CA LEU A 177 1.52 -16.16 -3.71
C LEU A 177 0.38 -15.15 -3.53
N VAL A 178 0.07 -14.42 -4.61
CA VAL A 178 -1.00 -13.40 -4.62
C VAL A 178 -2.36 -14.05 -4.49
N ARG A 179 -2.56 -15.21 -5.13
CA ARG A 179 -3.80 -15.95 -5.01
C ARG A 179 -4.04 -16.35 -3.56
N ASP A 180 -3.04 -16.94 -2.90
CA ASP A 180 -3.19 -17.54 -1.59
C ASP A 180 -2.81 -16.60 -0.42
N MET A 181 -2.86 -15.27 -0.66
CA MET A 181 -2.71 -14.27 0.40
C MET A 181 -4.02 -14.03 1.15
N ASP A 182 -3.93 -13.72 2.44
CA ASP A 182 -5.08 -13.32 3.25
C ASP A 182 -5.48 -11.85 3.03
N ARG A 183 -6.45 -11.39 3.83
CA ARG A 183 -6.88 -9.98 3.86
C ARG A 183 -5.84 -9.03 4.46
N CYS A 184 -4.66 -9.48 4.86
CA CYS A 184 -3.56 -8.60 5.25
C CYS A 184 -2.47 -8.59 4.18
N GLY A 185 -2.70 -9.23 3.02
CA GLY A 185 -1.68 -9.35 1.98
C GLY A 185 -0.60 -10.38 2.31
N THR A 186 -0.80 -11.19 3.35
CA THR A 186 0.16 -12.21 3.78
C THR A 186 -0.14 -13.56 3.17
N TYR A 187 0.84 -14.15 2.49
CA TYR A 187 0.75 -15.49 1.93
C TYR A 187 0.57 -16.56 3.01
N GLN A 188 -0.52 -17.34 2.90
CA GLN A 188 -0.88 -18.38 3.85
C GLN A 188 -0.42 -19.79 3.42
N GLY A 189 0.11 -19.96 2.20
CA GLY A 189 0.37 -21.29 1.63
C GLY A 189 -0.82 -21.89 0.91
N GLY A 190 -0.65 -23.09 0.34
CA GLY A 190 -1.69 -23.80 -0.44
C GLY A 190 -2.93 -24.26 0.33
N SER A 191 -3.05 -23.93 1.61
CA SER A 191 -4.26 -24.10 2.42
C SER A 191 -5.12 -22.84 2.51
N GLY A 192 -4.64 -21.70 1.98
CA GLY A 192 -5.39 -20.45 1.96
C GLY A 192 -6.53 -20.51 0.95
N ARG A 193 -7.69 -19.95 1.30
CA ARG A 193 -8.73 -19.65 0.31
C ARG A 193 -8.22 -18.47 -0.53
N PRO A 194 -8.27 -18.54 -1.87
CA PRO A 194 -7.89 -17.42 -2.69
C PRO A 194 -8.65 -16.14 -2.34
N ALA A 195 -7.95 -15.06 -2.01
CA ALA A 195 -8.61 -13.77 -1.77
C ALA A 195 -8.86 -13.00 -3.09
N PHE A 196 -8.09 -13.30 -4.15
CA PHE A 196 -8.12 -12.55 -5.40
C PHE A 196 -8.14 -13.45 -6.63
N PRO A 197 -8.81 -13.02 -7.72
CA PRO A 197 -8.77 -13.73 -9.00
C PRO A 197 -7.35 -13.71 -9.59
N THR A 198 -7.00 -14.74 -10.35
CA THR A 198 -5.73 -14.77 -11.08
C THR A 198 -5.66 -13.59 -12.04
N PRO A 199 -4.63 -12.74 -11.97
CA PRO A 199 -4.51 -11.62 -12.88
C PRO A 199 -4.32 -12.10 -14.31
N THR A 200 -4.89 -11.35 -15.24
CA THR A 200 -4.66 -11.59 -16.67
C THR A 200 -3.38 -10.85 -17.07
N PRO A 201 -2.46 -11.50 -17.82
CA PRO A 201 -1.29 -10.82 -18.35
C PRO A 201 -1.70 -9.56 -19.13
N PRO A 202 -0.94 -8.46 -19.02
CA PRO A 202 -1.24 -7.24 -19.75
C PRO A 202 -1.23 -7.53 -21.26
N ARG A 203 -2.28 -7.10 -21.96
CA ARG A 203 -2.37 -7.23 -23.43
C ARG A 203 -1.59 -6.14 -24.17
N ARG A 204 -1.19 -5.08 -23.47
CA ARG A 204 -0.50 -3.90 -23.98
C ARG A 204 0.37 -3.27 -22.89
N SER A 205 1.36 -2.48 -23.30
CA SER A 205 2.10 -1.62 -22.39
C SER A 205 1.30 -0.36 -22.06
N PHE A 206 1.49 0.17 -20.86
CA PHE A 206 0.91 1.43 -20.40
C PHE A 206 2.04 2.44 -20.16
N PRO A 207 1.82 3.74 -20.39
CA PRO A 207 2.77 4.77 -19.97
C PRO A 207 2.83 4.84 -18.44
N ALA A 208 3.88 5.45 -17.89
CA ALA A 208 3.96 5.74 -16.46
C ALA A 208 2.81 6.66 -16.03
N LEU A 209 2.32 6.48 -14.81
CA LEU A 209 1.41 7.39 -14.14
C LEU A 209 2.12 8.71 -13.83
N PRO A 210 1.39 9.84 -13.78
CA PRO A 210 1.99 11.10 -13.36
C PRO A 210 2.49 11.00 -11.91
N PRO A 211 3.68 11.54 -11.60
CA PRO A 211 4.12 11.65 -10.22
C PRO A 211 3.17 12.59 -9.48
N THR A 212 2.66 12.14 -8.34
CA THR A 212 1.87 12.95 -7.41
C THR A 212 2.10 12.48 -5.97
N PRO A 213 2.12 13.39 -4.98
CA PRO A 213 2.15 12.99 -3.57
C PRO A 213 0.78 12.51 -3.06
N GLY A 214 -0.29 12.75 -3.82
CA GLY A 214 -1.66 12.39 -3.44
C GLY A 214 -2.18 11.12 -4.12
N ALA A 215 -3.48 10.89 -4.01
CA ALA A 215 -4.17 9.84 -4.75
C ALA A 215 -4.29 10.17 -6.25
N LEU A 216 -4.43 9.14 -7.08
CA LEU A 216 -4.76 9.27 -8.50
C LEU A 216 -6.16 8.71 -8.76
N LEU A 217 -6.92 9.37 -9.63
CA LEU A 217 -8.17 8.84 -10.19
C LEU A 217 -7.98 8.58 -11.69
N VAL A 218 -7.83 7.31 -12.07
CA VAL A 218 -7.53 6.91 -13.46
C VAL A 218 -8.79 6.42 -14.16
N ARG A 219 -9.13 7.06 -15.28
CA ARG A 219 -10.22 6.59 -16.14
C ARG A 219 -9.72 5.42 -16.99
N THR A 220 -10.37 4.27 -16.87
CA THR A 220 -10.00 3.07 -17.65
C THR A 220 -11.08 2.65 -18.66
N ARG A 221 -12.22 3.35 -18.69
CA ARG A 221 -13.31 3.16 -19.66
C ARG A 221 -13.72 4.48 -20.33
N PHE A 222 -13.69 4.49 -21.66
CA PHE A 222 -13.87 5.70 -22.48
C PHE A 222 -15.18 5.73 -23.30
N ASP A 223 -16.08 4.76 -23.12
CA ASP A 223 -17.35 4.68 -23.87
C ASP A 223 -18.53 5.41 -23.20
N ASN A 224 -18.31 6.05 -22.05
CA ASN A 224 -19.35 6.75 -21.30
C ASN A 224 -18.89 8.09 -20.71
N ASP A 225 -18.76 9.11 -21.57
CA ASP A 225 -18.35 10.47 -21.14
C ASP A 225 -19.35 11.14 -20.19
N ALA A 226 -20.65 10.86 -20.35
CA ALA A 226 -21.67 11.41 -19.46
C ALA A 226 -21.53 10.82 -18.04
N GLY A 227 -21.29 9.51 -17.95
CA GLY A 227 -21.01 8.83 -16.70
C GLY A 227 -19.72 9.31 -16.03
N TRP A 228 -18.69 9.62 -16.83
CA TRP A 228 -17.46 10.20 -16.33
C TRP A 228 -17.67 11.59 -15.72
N ARG A 229 -18.33 12.51 -16.42
CA ARG A 229 -18.64 13.85 -15.86
C ARG A 229 -19.48 13.77 -14.58
N ALA A 230 -20.50 12.91 -14.57
CA ALA A 230 -21.34 12.73 -13.38
C ALA A 230 -20.54 12.18 -12.17
N LEU A 231 -19.55 11.31 -12.40
CA LEU A 231 -18.66 10.85 -11.34
C LEU A 231 -17.79 12.00 -10.81
N LEU A 232 -17.23 12.83 -11.68
CA LEU A 232 -16.42 13.97 -11.26
C LEU A 232 -17.24 15.00 -10.48
N ASP A 233 -18.46 15.30 -10.93
CA ASP A 233 -19.40 16.17 -10.21
C ASP A 233 -19.73 15.60 -8.81
N GLU A 234 -19.93 14.29 -8.71
CA GLU A 234 -20.18 13.59 -7.43
C GLU A 234 -18.97 13.63 -6.48
N LEU A 235 -17.75 13.70 -7.02
CA LEU A 235 -16.51 13.85 -6.25
C LEU A 235 -16.15 15.32 -5.97
N GLY A 236 -17.09 16.25 -6.16
CA GLY A 236 -16.90 17.68 -5.83
C GLY A 236 -16.39 18.54 -6.98
N GLY A 237 -16.44 18.05 -8.22
CA GLY A 237 -15.98 18.77 -9.41
C GLY A 237 -14.48 18.69 -9.62
N VAL A 238 -13.99 19.37 -10.66
CA VAL A 238 -12.56 19.41 -11.03
C VAL A 238 -12.07 20.84 -10.96
N ASP A 239 -10.94 21.06 -10.29
CA ASP A 239 -10.29 22.37 -10.22
C ASP A 239 -9.48 22.70 -11.49
N ALA A 240 -8.79 23.85 -11.46
CA ALA A 240 -7.96 24.30 -12.58
C ALA A 240 -6.70 23.44 -12.82
N ASP A 241 -6.26 22.70 -11.80
CA ASP A 241 -5.06 21.87 -11.83
C ASP A 241 -5.37 20.39 -12.14
N GLY A 242 -6.66 20.06 -12.36
CA GLY A 242 -7.10 18.72 -12.72
C GLY A 242 -7.31 17.80 -11.52
N TRP A 243 -7.50 18.35 -10.32
CA TRP A 243 -7.81 17.59 -9.12
C TRP A 243 -9.32 17.55 -8.87
N VAL A 244 -9.81 16.40 -8.41
CA VAL A 244 -11.12 16.31 -7.76
C VAL A 244 -11.00 16.63 -6.27
N GLY A 245 -12.07 17.16 -5.67
CA GLY A 245 -12.17 17.34 -4.21
C GLY A 245 -11.10 18.25 -3.59
N ALA A 246 -10.59 19.25 -4.32
CA ALA A 246 -9.53 20.15 -3.84
C ALA A 246 -10.03 21.41 -3.14
N GLU A 247 -11.25 21.88 -3.44
CA GLU A 247 -11.78 23.19 -2.99
C GLU A 247 -12.75 23.08 -1.80
N LEU A 248 -12.52 22.16 -0.88
CA LEU A 248 -13.45 21.93 0.22
C LEU A 248 -13.19 22.88 1.38
N ASP A 249 -14.25 23.51 1.87
CA ASP A 249 -14.20 24.24 3.13
C ASP A 249 -13.99 23.22 4.27
N PRO A 250 -12.91 23.34 5.06
CA PRO A 250 -12.67 22.47 6.21
C PRO A 250 -13.85 22.38 7.19
N ASP A 251 -14.67 23.44 7.28
CA ASP A 251 -15.85 23.48 8.14
C ASP A 251 -17.05 22.69 7.57
N GLU A 252 -17.03 22.36 6.27
CA GLU A 252 -18.06 21.57 5.57
C GLU A 252 -17.69 20.08 5.43
N ILE A 253 -16.47 19.69 5.83
CA ILE A 253 -16.01 18.31 5.72
C ILE A 253 -16.79 17.42 6.69
N ASP A 254 -17.58 16.50 6.14
CA ASP A 254 -18.12 15.38 6.90
C ASP A 254 -16.99 14.40 7.24
N VAL A 255 -16.63 14.33 8.52
CA VAL A 255 -15.59 13.42 9.03
C VAL A 255 -15.93 11.93 8.81
N GLU A 256 -17.21 11.60 8.60
CA GLU A 256 -17.63 10.24 8.26
C GLU A 256 -17.48 9.95 6.76
N HIS A 257 -17.54 10.97 5.91
CA HIS A 257 -17.48 10.87 4.45
C HIS A 257 -16.45 11.84 3.87
N TYR A 258 -15.19 11.63 4.24
CA TYR A 258 -14.10 12.45 3.72
C TYR A 258 -14.05 12.34 2.19
N PRO A 259 -14.14 13.45 1.45
CA PRO A 259 -14.16 13.44 -0.01
C PRO A 259 -12.79 13.04 -0.57
N LEU A 260 -12.80 12.43 -1.77
CA LEU A 260 -11.57 12.02 -2.43
C LEU A 260 -10.89 13.24 -3.05
N THR A 261 -9.72 13.62 -2.54
CA THR A 261 -8.80 14.53 -3.20
C THR A 261 -7.83 13.73 -4.06
N ALA A 262 -7.92 13.82 -5.39
CA ALA A 262 -7.08 13.03 -6.30
C ALA A 262 -6.81 13.75 -7.63
N LEU A 263 -5.61 13.52 -8.18
CA LEU A 263 -5.25 14.00 -9.52
C LEU A 263 -5.91 13.10 -10.57
N ILE A 264 -6.61 13.71 -11.52
CA ILE A 264 -7.31 13.00 -12.59
C ILE A 264 -6.34 12.57 -13.69
N VAL A 265 -6.45 11.31 -14.11
CA VAL A 265 -5.75 10.75 -15.26
C VAL A 265 -6.78 10.30 -16.30
N ASP A 266 -7.18 11.22 -17.17
CA ASP A 266 -8.12 10.99 -18.28
C ASP A 266 -7.35 10.84 -19.62
N ASN A 267 -6.66 9.71 -19.78
CA ASN A 267 -5.85 9.42 -20.97
C ASN A 267 -6.21 8.05 -21.56
N PRO A 268 -6.66 7.97 -22.84
CA PRO A 268 -7.05 6.72 -23.51
C PRO A 268 -5.96 5.62 -23.52
N ALA A 269 -4.69 6.00 -23.34
CA ALA A 269 -3.59 5.04 -23.16
C ALA A 269 -3.79 4.12 -21.95
N PHE A 270 -4.63 4.49 -20.98
CA PHE A 270 -5.01 3.66 -19.82
C PHE A 270 -6.33 2.90 -19.96
N GLU A 271 -6.99 2.93 -21.13
CA GLU A 271 -8.17 2.10 -21.39
C GLU A 271 -7.91 0.60 -21.10
N GLY A 272 -8.75 0.00 -20.25
CA GLY A 272 -8.62 -1.41 -19.85
C GLY A 272 -7.45 -1.71 -18.92
N LEU A 273 -6.79 -0.70 -18.33
CA LEU A 273 -5.81 -0.87 -17.26
C LEU A 273 -6.42 -1.72 -16.13
N GLN A 274 -5.73 -2.79 -15.74
CA GLN A 274 -6.18 -3.66 -14.65
C GLN A 274 -5.48 -3.27 -13.33
N PRO A 275 -6.14 -3.49 -12.18
CA PRO A 275 -5.58 -3.22 -10.85
C PRO A 275 -4.16 -3.77 -10.66
N SER A 276 -3.93 -5.01 -11.09
CA SER A 276 -2.63 -5.68 -10.95
C SER A 276 -1.49 -4.98 -11.71
N HIS A 277 -1.79 -4.21 -12.77
CA HIS A 277 -0.75 -3.55 -13.57
C HIS A 277 -0.32 -2.20 -13.00
N VAL A 278 -1.12 -1.62 -12.11
CA VAL A 278 -0.90 -0.26 -11.59
C VAL A 278 0.46 -0.08 -10.90
N PRO A 279 0.94 -0.99 -10.02
CA PRO A 279 2.23 -0.80 -9.34
C PRO A 279 3.41 -0.58 -10.30
N ALA A 280 3.43 -1.26 -11.45
CA ALA A 280 4.48 -1.11 -12.45
C ALA A 280 4.55 0.29 -13.09
N LEU A 281 3.49 1.10 -12.94
CA LEU A 281 3.35 2.39 -13.60
C LEU A 281 3.67 3.56 -12.67
N VAL A 282 3.89 3.30 -11.38
CA VAL A 282 4.15 4.34 -10.38
C VAL A 282 5.59 4.83 -10.52
N PRO A 283 5.81 6.14 -10.74
CA PRO A 283 7.16 6.69 -10.76
C PRO A 283 7.76 6.65 -9.35
N PRO A 284 9.08 6.44 -9.20
CA PRO A 284 9.65 6.14 -7.89
C PRO A 284 9.89 7.38 -7.00
N VAL A 285 9.58 8.58 -7.49
CA VAL A 285 10.00 9.87 -6.91
C VAL A 285 8.99 10.43 -5.90
N GLU A 286 7.70 10.15 -6.09
CA GLU A 286 6.62 10.68 -5.25
C GLU A 286 5.78 9.54 -4.68
N HIS A 287 5.33 9.71 -3.43
CA HIS A 287 4.67 8.67 -2.65
C HIS A 287 3.17 8.66 -2.92
N THR A 288 2.76 8.19 -4.09
CA THR A 288 1.35 7.86 -4.34
C THR A 288 0.98 6.65 -3.47
N THR A 289 0.12 6.84 -2.46
CA THR A 289 -0.29 5.76 -1.53
C THR A 289 -1.32 4.82 -2.14
N LEU A 290 -2.17 5.34 -3.04
CA LEU A 290 -3.18 4.57 -3.74
C LEU A 290 -3.53 5.14 -5.11
N VAL A 291 -4.12 4.29 -5.95
CA VAL A 291 -4.74 4.67 -7.21
C VAL A 291 -6.19 4.17 -7.21
N ALA A 292 -7.15 5.05 -7.47
CA ALA A 292 -8.53 4.69 -7.75
C ALA A 292 -8.74 4.54 -9.26
N LEU A 293 -9.36 3.44 -9.67
CA LEU A 293 -9.71 3.16 -11.07
C LEU A 293 -11.22 3.36 -11.26
N ALA A 294 -11.57 4.21 -12.23
CA ALA A 294 -12.92 4.29 -12.77
C ALA A 294 -13.03 3.32 -13.96
N ASP A 295 -13.54 2.12 -13.69
CA ASP A 295 -13.59 1.00 -14.63
C ASP A 295 -15.01 0.72 -15.14
N THR A 296 -15.19 -0.43 -15.82
CA THR A 296 -16.50 -0.80 -16.36
C THR A 296 -17.57 -0.89 -15.26
N ARG A 297 -17.20 -1.33 -14.06
CA ARG A 297 -18.11 -1.45 -12.92
C ARG A 297 -18.56 -0.08 -12.42
N THR A 298 -17.64 0.88 -12.34
CA THR A 298 -17.95 2.26 -11.94
C THR A 298 -19.08 2.88 -12.76
N PHE A 299 -19.16 2.56 -14.06
CA PHE A 299 -20.19 3.11 -14.94
C PHE A 299 -21.43 2.22 -15.13
N ALA A 300 -21.36 0.96 -14.72
CA ALA A 300 -22.48 0.01 -14.79
C ALA A 300 -23.32 -0.01 -13.50
N ASP A 301 -22.67 0.15 -12.34
CA ASP A 301 -23.33 0.10 -11.04
C ASP A 301 -23.84 1.48 -10.61
N PRO A 302 -25.07 1.60 -10.07
CA PRO A 302 -25.66 2.89 -9.72
C PRO A 302 -24.93 3.62 -8.58
N GLY A 303 -24.21 2.88 -7.71
CA GLY A 303 -23.40 3.45 -6.64
C GLY A 303 -21.98 3.84 -7.05
N ARG A 304 -21.68 3.78 -8.36
CA ARG A 304 -20.39 4.13 -8.98
C ARG A 304 -19.16 3.72 -8.16
N PRO A 305 -19.06 2.45 -7.75
CA PRO A 305 -17.94 2.03 -6.94
C PRO A 305 -16.64 2.20 -7.72
N LEU A 306 -15.57 2.54 -7.00
CA LEU A 306 -14.22 2.64 -7.54
C LEU A 306 -13.41 1.44 -7.10
N THR A 307 -12.56 0.95 -8.01
CA THR A 307 -11.57 -0.09 -7.68
C THR A 307 -10.30 0.61 -7.22
N VAL A 308 -9.99 0.52 -5.92
CA VAL A 308 -8.81 1.14 -5.31
C VAL A 308 -7.67 0.13 -5.29
N VAL A 309 -6.46 0.56 -5.66
CA VAL A 309 -5.24 -0.24 -5.65
C VAL A 309 -4.27 0.30 -4.61
N ASP A 310 -3.83 -0.57 -3.70
CA ASP A 310 -2.77 -0.30 -2.75
C ASP A 310 -1.44 -0.12 -3.48
N LEU A 311 -0.69 0.92 -3.13
CA LEU A 311 0.69 1.14 -3.59
C LEU A 311 1.69 1.21 -2.43
N TYR A 312 1.20 1.17 -1.19
CA TYR A 312 1.97 1.45 0.01
C TYR A 312 2.45 0.17 0.68
N ASP A 313 1.53 -0.66 1.18
CA ASP A 313 1.86 -1.81 2.04
C ASP A 313 2.00 -3.12 1.24
N THR A 314 0.94 -3.50 0.54
CA THR A 314 0.91 -4.67 -0.35
C THR A 314 0.57 -4.23 -1.78
N PRO A 315 1.53 -3.65 -2.53
CA PRO A 315 1.27 -3.07 -3.83
C PRO A 315 0.53 -3.98 -4.81
N GLY A 316 -0.48 -3.45 -5.49
CA GLY A 316 -1.30 -4.20 -6.45
C GLY A 316 -2.47 -4.96 -5.83
N ARG A 317 -2.58 -4.93 -4.50
CA ARG A 317 -3.77 -5.36 -3.78
C ARG A 317 -4.92 -4.40 -4.06
N GLN A 318 -6.14 -4.93 -4.16
CA GLN A 318 -7.32 -4.13 -4.54
C GLN A 318 -8.44 -4.18 -3.50
N ALA A 319 -9.21 -3.10 -3.44
CA ALA A 319 -10.49 -3.00 -2.75
C ALA A 319 -11.53 -2.39 -3.72
N VAL A 320 -12.80 -2.72 -3.55
CA VAL A 320 -13.88 -2.06 -4.30
C VAL A 320 -14.80 -1.38 -3.29
N LEU A 321 -14.86 -0.06 -3.36
CA LEU A 321 -15.59 0.77 -2.41
C LEU A 321 -16.60 1.66 -3.13
N PRO A 322 -17.72 2.01 -2.48
CA PRO A 322 -18.53 3.15 -2.90
C PRO A 322 -17.62 4.38 -3.09
N CYS A 323 -17.84 5.16 -4.16
CA CYS A 323 -17.06 6.37 -4.48
C CYS A 323 -16.86 7.29 -3.27
N ARG A 324 -17.91 7.53 -2.49
CA ARG A 324 -17.90 8.38 -1.29
C ARG A 324 -17.02 7.88 -0.13
N ASP A 325 -16.68 6.59 -0.10
CA ASP A 325 -15.88 6.00 0.98
C ASP A 325 -14.38 6.03 0.65
N VAL A 326 -14.02 6.27 -0.63
CA VAL A 326 -12.62 6.22 -1.11
C VAL A 326 -11.79 7.37 -0.55
N GLY A 327 -12.37 8.55 -0.37
CA GLY A 327 -11.64 9.67 0.24
C GLY A 327 -11.30 9.43 1.71
N SER A 328 -12.22 8.81 2.46
CA SER A 328 -11.96 8.36 3.84
C SER A 328 -10.82 7.32 3.88
N MET A 329 -10.83 6.35 2.96
CA MET A 329 -9.71 5.40 2.83
C MET A 329 -8.38 6.12 2.54
N ALA A 330 -8.35 7.02 1.55
CA ALA A 330 -7.16 7.78 1.18
C ALA A 330 -6.57 8.57 2.37
N CYS A 331 -7.44 9.32 3.07
CA CYS A 331 -7.05 10.09 4.24
C CYS A 331 -6.50 9.21 5.36
N ASN A 332 -7.17 8.08 5.68
CA ASN A 332 -6.72 7.17 6.72
C ASN A 332 -5.35 6.53 6.42
N LEU A 333 -5.10 6.18 5.15
CA LEU A 333 -3.82 5.63 4.72
C LEU A 333 -2.70 6.68 4.77
N GLU A 334 -2.99 7.91 4.34
CA GLU A 334 -2.03 9.01 4.36
C GLU A 334 -1.55 9.34 5.78
N ILE A 335 -2.46 9.34 6.76
CA ILE A 335 -2.12 9.62 8.17
C ILE A 335 -1.71 8.37 8.97
N GLY A 336 -1.76 7.18 8.35
CA GLY A 336 -1.47 5.90 9.02
C GLY A 336 -2.43 5.56 10.17
N ASN A 337 -3.71 5.95 10.07
CA ASN A 337 -4.72 5.65 11.10
C ASN A 337 -5.38 4.28 10.90
N MET A 338 -5.52 3.84 9.65
CA MET A 338 -6.01 2.49 9.29
C MET A 338 -5.16 1.93 8.16
N ASP A 339 -5.18 0.61 8.02
CA ASP A 339 -4.45 -0.09 6.97
C ASP A 339 -5.36 -0.37 5.77
N PHE A 340 -4.76 -0.66 4.61
CA PHE A 340 -5.52 -1.01 3.40
C PHE A 340 -6.40 -2.25 3.62
N SER A 341 -5.92 -3.18 4.45
CA SER A 341 -6.60 -4.42 4.83
C SER A 341 -7.97 -4.20 5.46
N ASP A 342 -8.17 -3.10 6.19
CA ASP A 342 -9.43 -2.78 6.86
C ASP A 342 -10.58 -2.46 5.90
N PHE A 343 -10.25 -2.10 4.66
CA PHE A 343 -11.21 -1.78 3.60
C PHE A 343 -11.45 -2.93 2.63
N VAL A 344 -10.66 -4.01 2.72
CA VAL A 344 -10.87 -5.19 1.87
C VAL A 344 -11.99 -6.04 2.44
N ALA A 345 -13.10 -6.10 1.71
CA ALA A 345 -14.24 -6.92 2.08
C ALA A 345 -13.84 -8.40 2.14
N GLU A 346 -14.17 -9.07 3.25
CA GLU A 346 -14.14 -10.53 3.28
C GLU A 346 -15.36 -11.08 2.55
N GLU A 347 -15.17 -12.10 1.72
CA GLU A 347 -16.26 -12.77 1.02
C GLU A 347 -17.30 -13.29 2.03
N GLY A 348 -18.54 -12.79 1.94
CA GLY A 348 -19.62 -13.11 2.88
C GLY A 348 -19.79 -12.13 4.04
N THR A 349 -18.90 -11.14 4.16
CA THR A 349 -19.09 -9.99 5.05
C THR A 349 -19.48 -8.75 4.25
N ARG A 350 -20.36 -7.91 4.81
CA ARG A 350 -20.51 -6.56 4.28
C ARG A 350 -19.30 -5.75 4.77
N PRO A 351 -18.63 -4.95 3.91
CA PRO A 351 -17.56 -4.08 4.36
C PRO A 351 -18.07 -3.20 5.52
N VAL A 352 -17.25 -3.05 6.56
CA VAL A 352 -17.55 -2.18 7.71
C VAL A 352 -17.32 -0.75 7.25
N VAL A 353 -18.28 -0.20 6.52
CA VAL A 353 -18.25 1.23 6.14
C VAL A 353 -18.62 2.03 7.38
N GLY A 354 -17.68 2.86 7.88
CA GLY A 354 -17.93 3.94 8.82
C GLY A 354 -18.48 3.50 10.19
N GLY A 355 -17.59 3.22 11.15
CA GLY A 355 -18.01 2.78 12.47
C GLY A 355 -17.01 3.03 13.60
N LEU A 356 -16.30 4.16 13.60
CA LEU A 356 -15.70 4.62 14.85
C LEU A 356 -16.80 5.22 15.74
N LEU A 357 -16.99 4.58 16.90
CA LEU A 357 -17.87 4.97 18.03
C LEU A 357 -19.27 4.35 18.11
N ASN A 358 -19.38 3.03 17.94
CA ASN A 358 -20.32 2.30 18.78
C ASN A 358 -19.74 1.00 19.34
N GLN A 359 -18.79 1.12 20.29
CA GLN A 359 -18.59 0.10 21.32
C GLN A 359 -19.75 0.09 22.34
N SER A 360 -20.99 0.26 21.90
CA SER A 360 -22.13 -0.11 22.74
C SER A 360 -22.19 -1.62 22.75
N SER A 361 -21.72 -2.20 23.84
CA SER A 361 -22.12 -3.50 24.34
C SER A 361 -23.54 -3.84 23.91
N VAL A 362 -23.71 -4.77 23.00
CA VAL A 362 -24.98 -5.47 22.82
C VAL A 362 -25.19 -6.21 24.15
N PRO A 363 -26.19 -5.84 24.98
CA PRO A 363 -26.45 -6.59 26.19
C PRO A 363 -26.81 -8.03 25.80
N PRO A 364 -26.37 -9.04 26.56
CA PRO A 364 -26.69 -10.43 26.27
C PRO A 364 -28.20 -10.60 26.14
N ARG A 365 -28.63 -11.28 25.06
CA ARG A 365 -30.03 -11.69 24.92
C ARG A 365 -30.44 -12.43 26.20
N PRO A 366 -31.55 -12.04 26.86
CA PRO A 366 -32.04 -12.80 28.00
C PRO A 366 -32.34 -14.23 27.54
N ALA A 367 -31.89 -15.20 28.35
CA ALA A 367 -32.20 -16.60 28.13
C ALA A 367 -33.73 -16.75 28.14
N VAL A 368 -34.27 -17.27 27.04
CA VAL A 368 -35.65 -17.75 26.99
C VAL A 368 -35.69 -18.96 27.92
N THR A 369 -36.53 -18.88 28.95
CA THR A 369 -36.82 -19.97 29.89
C THR A 369 -38.06 -20.72 29.45
#